data_AF-A0AAN7TYD5-F1
#
_entry.id   AF-A0AAN7TYD5-F1
#
_cell.length_a   1.000
_cell.length_b   1.000
_cell.length_c   1.000
_cell.angle_alpha   90.00
_cell.angle_beta   90.00
_cell.angle_gamma   90.00
#
_symmetry.space_group_name_H-M   'P 1'
#
loop_
_entity.id
_entity.type
_entity.pdbx_description
1 polymer ?
#
loop_
_entity_poly.entity_id
_entity_poly.type
_entity_poly.pdbx_seq_one_letter_code
_entity_poly.pdbx_strand_id
1 'polypeptide(L)'
;MDNHFSFEFNSYLKKCQPKPIKIYLQIIIGVILMVGTEIGFFKGYEKFVAVGCSLPNQKNSQMTIDNCFNNDLLVTKCINNWYNTGSNYSLSFNAVGKTDKYNSFIITILVISFIMFLCLFQTGQYFQSVKRKRIQNILAGSMILIDGEKKNEKKVNILLFIIATCFIFSKVMWLLNRFEVYGEIECSGNLYYLEFEKSLFSYISGIIMGSIGYIIMPIIFLIGWLNYLSELEFKKLTQNLSKISLEKLNEIYVFDNEKYNKLIKSTLKKRYPKDSKTKLYMKCNTFKFWKTTTSEIVEILLLHKESSIEEFVPIQTKDSKVSFSSDGGMNDKLIQNQYL
;
A
#
# COMPACT_ATOMS: atom_id res chain seq x y z
N MET A 1 9.25 37.97 14.86
CA MET A 1 8.38 37.58 13.73
C MET A 1 6.95 37.85 14.13
N ASP A 2 6.18 38.62 13.35
CA ASP A 2 4.80 39.01 13.73
C ASP A 2 3.94 37.79 14.03
N ASN A 3 3.35 37.80 15.23
CA ASN A 3 2.59 36.70 15.80
C ASN A 3 1.38 36.28 14.95
N HIS A 4 0.87 37.17 14.08
CA HIS A 4 -0.36 36.91 13.30
C HIS A 4 -0.17 35.91 12.15
N PHE A 5 0.87 36.08 11.32
CA PHE A 5 1.14 35.17 10.19
C PHE A 5 1.51 33.77 10.68
N SER A 6 2.42 33.70 11.66
CA SER A 6 2.82 32.43 12.26
C SER A 6 1.60 31.72 12.86
N PHE A 7 0.66 32.45 13.47
CA PHE A 7 -0.58 31.89 13.99
C PHE A 7 -1.53 31.38 12.89
N GLU A 8 -1.82 32.19 11.86
CA GLU A 8 -2.71 31.80 10.74
C GLU A 8 -2.15 30.62 9.95
N PHE A 9 -0.86 30.67 9.60
CA PHE A 9 -0.18 29.62 8.85
C PHE A 9 -0.12 28.32 9.66
N ASN A 10 0.20 28.40 10.97
CA ASN A 10 0.16 27.22 11.84
C ASN A 10 -1.24 26.65 12.03
N SER A 11 -2.26 27.52 12.11
CA SER A 11 -3.67 27.10 12.20
C SER A 11 -4.12 26.38 10.92
N TYR A 12 -3.75 26.90 9.75
CA TYR A 12 -4.00 26.24 8.47
C TYR A 12 -3.26 24.91 8.36
N LEU A 13 -1.95 24.87 8.66
CA LEU A 13 -1.16 23.64 8.61
C LEU A 13 -1.74 22.56 9.53
N LYS A 14 -2.21 22.92 10.72
CA LYS A 14 -2.90 22.00 11.64
C LYS A 14 -4.24 21.49 11.09
N LYS A 15 -4.96 22.29 10.30
CA LYS A 15 -6.20 21.86 9.61
C LYS A 15 -5.92 20.89 8.46
N CYS A 16 -4.83 21.11 7.71
CA CYS A 16 -4.42 20.21 6.62
C CYS A 16 -3.76 18.92 7.11
N GLN A 17 -3.25 18.89 8.35
CA GLN A 17 -2.67 17.68 8.92
C GLN A 17 -3.71 16.56 9.08
N PRO A 18 -3.45 15.34 8.60
CA PRO A 18 -4.34 14.21 8.82
C PRO A 18 -4.43 13.90 10.32
N LYS A 19 -5.66 13.89 10.85
CA LYS A 19 -5.90 13.52 12.25
C LYS A 19 -5.51 12.05 12.46
N PRO A 20 -4.84 11.68 13.56
CA PRO A 20 -4.48 10.29 13.85
C PRO A 20 -5.66 9.32 13.74
N ILE A 21 -6.83 9.73 14.21
CA ILE A 21 -8.08 8.96 14.13
C ILE A 21 -8.44 8.62 12.68
N LYS A 22 -8.30 9.57 11.73
CA LYS A 22 -8.59 9.32 10.31
C LYS A 22 -7.60 8.31 9.71
N ILE A 23 -6.32 8.39 10.10
CA ILE A 23 -5.28 7.45 9.65
C ILE A 23 -5.59 6.05 10.17
N TYR A 24 -5.88 5.88 11.46
CA TYR A 24 -6.24 4.58 12.02
C TYR A 24 -7.52 4.01 11.40
N LEU A 25 -8.54 4.84 11.18
CA LEU A 25 -9.78 4.42 10.53
C LEU A 25 -9.51 3.88 9.11
N GLN A 26 -8.69 4.58 8.32
CA GLN A 26 -8.33 4.16 6.96
C GLN A 26 -7.55 2.84 6.97
N ILE A 27 -6.61 2.67 7.92
CA ILE A 27 -5.87 1.42 8.13
C ILE A 27 -6.84 0.27 8.45
N ILE A 28 -7.76 0.48 9.41
CA ILE A 28 -8.73 -0.54 9.84
C ILE A 28 -9.64 -0.95 8.68
N ILE A 29 -10.25 0.02 7.98
CA ILE A 29 -11.12 -0.27 6.83
C ILE A 29 -10.35 -1.02 5.75
N GLY A 30 -9.13 -0.58 5.44
CA GLY A 30 -8.27 -1.24 4.45
C GLY A 30 -7.95 -2.69 4.82
N VAL A 31 -7.64 -2.96 6.10
CA VAL A 31 -7.39 -4.32 6.60
C VAL A 31 -8.65 -5.18 6.51
N ILE A 32 -9.80 -4.68 6.96
CA ILE A 32 -11.07 -5.42 6.92
C ILE A 32 -11.42 -5.80 5.48
N LEU A 33 -11.30 -4.87 4.54
CA LEU A 33 -11.57 -5.13 3.12
C LEU A 33 -10.64 -6.20 2.56
N MET A 34 -9.31 -6.07 2.76
CA MET A 34 -8.35 -7.05 2.24
C MET A 34 -8.53 -8.43 2.87
N VAL A 35 -8.75 -8.50 4.18
CA VAL A 35 -9.01 -9.77 4.89
C VAL A 35 -10.33 -10.39 4.41
N GLY A 36 -11.39 -9.59 4.25
CA GLY A 36 -12.66 -10.05 3.72
C GLY A 36 -12.54 -10.62 2.30
N THR A 37 -11.77 -9.96 1.43
CA THR A 37 -11.47 -10.45 0.08
C THR A 37 -10.70 -11.77 0.12
N GLU A 38 -9.71 -11.91 1.01
CA GLU A 38 -8.98 -13.19 1.16
C GLU A 38 -9.85 -14.32 1.71
N ILE A 39 -10.67 -14.06 2.73
CA ILE A 39 -11.59 -15.08 3.27
C ILE A 39 -12.58 -15.51 2.18
N GLY A 40 -13.17 -14.55 1.47
CA GLY A 40 -14.07 -14.82 0.35
C GLY A 40 -13.39 -15.60 -0.77
N PHE A 41 -12.12 -15.29 -1.04
CA PHE A 41 -11.28 -16.06 -1.95
C PHE A 41 -11.18 -17.51 -1.48
N PHE A 42 -10.55 -17.81 -0.33
CA PHE A 42 -10.33 -19.21 0.08
C PHE A 42 -11.63 -20.02 0.17
N LYS A 43 -12.72 -19.44 0.71
CA LYS A 43 -14.04 -20.07 0.74
C LYS A 43 -14.58 -20.42 -0.65
N GLY A 44 -14.33 -19.57 -1.64
CA GLY A 44 -14.75 -19.81 -3.03
C GLY A 44 -14.08 -21.01 -3.70
N TYR A 45 -13.01 -21.55 -3.10
CA TYR A 45 -12.24 -22.69 -3.60
C TYR A 45 -12.24 -23.89 -2.63
N GLU A 46 -13.07 -23.88 -1.59
CA GLU A 46 -13.22 -25.03 -0.69
C GLU A 46 -14.00 -26.18 -1.34
N LYS A 47 -14.91 -25.84 -2.27
CA LYS A 47 -15.87 -26.75 -2.88
C LYS A 47 -15.65 -26.87 -4.39
N PHE A 48 -15.56 -28.10 -4.88
CA PHE A 48 -15.55 -28.44 -6.29
C PHE A 48 -16.87 -29.10 -6.67
N VAL A 49 -17.32 -28.86 -7.89
CA VAL A 49 -18.53 -29.44 -8.46
C VAL A 49 -18.16 -30.02 -9.82
N ALA A 50 -18.17 -31.35 -9.91
CA ALA A 50 -17.97 -32.02 -11.19
C ALA A 50 -19.26 -31.92 -12.04
N VAL A 51 -19.10 -31.60 -13.32
CA VAL A 51 -20.18 -31.48 -14.33
C VAL A 51 -19.97 -32.43 -15.50
N GLY A 52 -18.89 -33.19 -15.52
CA GLY A 52 -18.63 -34.19 -16.54
C GLY A 52 -17.53 -35.15 -16.11
N CYS A 53 -17.58 -36.38 -16.62
CA CYS A 53 -16.58 -37.41 -16.37
C CYS A 53 -16.13 -38.04 -17.68
N SER A 54 -14.86 -38.41 -17.77
CA SER A 54 -14.34 -39.20 -18.88
C SER A 54 -14.83 -40.65 -18.84
N LEU A 55 -14.67 -41.36 -19.95
CA LEU A 55 -14.61 -42.81 -19.94
C LEU A 55 -13.34 -43.29 -19.21
N PRO A 56 -13.36 -44.52 -18.63
CA PRO A 56 -12.23 -45.03 -17.85
C PRO A 56 -10.95 -45.10 -18.69
N ASN A 57 -9.85 -44.62 -18.13
CA ASN A 57 -8.51 -44.62 -18.73
C ASN A 57 -8.40 -43.86 -20.06
N GLN A 58 -9.34 -42.94 -20.35
CA GLN A 58 -9.37 -42.15 -21.59
C GLN A 58 -9.44 -40.64 -21.31
N LYS A 59 -8.29 -39.98 -21.26
CA LYS A 59 -8.22 -38.52 -21.01
C LYS A 59 -8.92 -37.67 -22.07
N ASN A 60 -8.96 -38.16 -23.32
CA ASN A 60 -9.52 -37.44 -24.47
C ASN A 60 -10.96 -37.86 -24.82
N SER A 61 -11.60 -38.70 -24.01
CA SER A 61 -13.01 -39.06 -24.26
C SER A 61 -13.92 -37.84 -24.03
N GLN A 62 -15.08 -37.81 -24.68
CA GLN A 62 -16.10 -36.81 -24.42
C GLN A 62 -16.53 -36.86 -22.95
N MET A 63 -16.34 -35.76 -22.23
CA MET A 63 -16.75 -35.64 -20.83
C MET A 63 -18.25 -35.31 -20.77
N THR A 64 -19.03 -36.12 -20.05
CA THR A 64 -20.48 -35.92 -19.92
C THR A 64 -20.94 -36.22 -18.50
N ILE A 65 -22.09 -35.66 -18.12
CA ILE A 65 -22.75 -35.98 -16.84
C ILE A 65 -23.11 -37.47 -16.81
N ASP A 66 -23.60 -38.02 -17.91
CA ASP A 66 -24.02 -39.43 -17.98
C ASP A 66 -22.87 -40.38 -17.63
N ASN A 67 -21.65 -40.09 -18.09
CA ASN A 67 -20.46 -40.86 -17.72
C ASN A 67 -20.18 -40.85 -16.22
N CYS A 68 -20.55 -39.79 -15.49
CA CYS A 68 -20.41 -39.73 -14.03
C CYS A 68 -21.43 -40.63 -13.29
N PHE A 69 -22.61 -40.82 -13.87
CA PHE A 69 -23.70 -41.62 -13.27
C PHE A 69 -23.77 -43.05 -13.82
N ASN A 70 -22.93 -43.39 -14.81
CA ASN A 70 -22.90 -44.71 -15.44
C ASN A 70 -22.37 -45.81 -14.49
N ASN A 71 -22.62 -47.07 -14.85
CA ASN A 71 -22.18 -48.27 -14.13
C ASN A 71 -22.53 -48.26 -12.64
N ASP A 72 -23.82 -48.13 -12.31
CA ASP A 72 -24.31 -48.12 -10.92
C ASP A 72 -23.65 -47.03 -10.05
N LEU A 73 -23.60 -45.79 -10.58
CA LEU A 73 -23.15 -44.62 -9.84
C LEU A 73 -21.69 -44.73 -9.35
N LEU A 74 -20.83 -45.42 -10.11
CA LEU A 74 -19.49 -45.79 -9.65
C LEU A 74 -18.65 -44.55 -9.29
N VAL A 75 -18.66 -43.52 -10.14
CA VAL A 75 -17.88 -42.29 -9.91
C VAL A 75 -18.46 -41.47 -8.75
N THR A 76 -19.79 -41.31 -8.65
CA THR A 76 -20.40 -40.54 -7.55
C THR A 76 -20.29 -41.25 -6.19
N LYS A 77 -20.40 -42.59 -6.15
CA LYS A 77 -20.10 -43.40 -4.95
C LYS A 77 -18.63 -43.28 -4.56
N CYS A 78 -17.73 -43.28 -5.54
CA CYS A 78 -16.30 -43.08 -5.33
C CYS A 78 -16.01 -41.68 -4.76
N ILE A 79 -16.55 -40.61 -5.34
CA ILE A 79 -16.46 -39.24 -4.80
C ILE A 79 -17.00 -39.19 -3.35
N ASN A 80 -18.15 -39.82 -3.08
CA ASN A 80 -18.68 -39.87 -1.71
C ASN A 80 -17.76 -40.64 -0.75
N ASN A 81 -17.17 -41.75 -1.17
CA ASN A 81 -16.24 -42.52 -0.34
C ASN A 81 -14.95 -41.74 -0.02
N TRP A 82 -14.42 -41.00 -1.00
CA TRP A 82 -13.17 -40.26 -0.86
C TRP A 82 -13.33 -38.93 -0.10
N TYR A 83 -14.46 -38.24 -0.31
CA TYR A 83 -14.67 -36.87 0.19
C TYR A 83 -15.84 -36.71 1.16
N ASN A 84 -16.56 -37.80 1.48
CA ASN A 84 -17.70 -37.82 2.39
C ASN A 84 -18.74 -36.74 2.05
N THR A 85 -19.29 -36.80 0.84
CA THR A 85 -20.26 -35.81 0.35
C THR A 85 -21.64 -35.95 0.99
N GLY A 86 -21.89 -37.07 1.70
CA GLY A 86 -23.16 -37.38 2.35
C GLY A 86 -24.22 -37.93 1.38
N SER A 87 -23.88 -38.14 0.11
CA SER A 87 -24.80 -38.68 -0.90
C SER A 87 -24.06 -39.36 -2.05
N ASN A 88 -24.51 -40.56 -2.42
CA ASN A 88 -24.03 -41.30 -3.60
C ASN A 88 -24.49 -40.68 -4.94
N TYR A 89 -25.21 -39.55 -4.90
CA TYR A 89 -25.66 -38.81 -6.07
C TYR A 89 -24.97 -37.44 -6.19
N SER A 90 -24.11 -37.07 -5.23
CA SER A 90 -23.45 -35.77 -5.23
C SER A 90 -22.14 -35.81 -6.02
N LEU A 91 -22.05 -34.94 -7.03
CA LEU A 91 -20.79 -34.58 -7.72
C LEU A 91 -20.08 -33.38 -7.07
N SER A 92 -20.69 -32.81 -6.05
CA SER A 92 -20.16 -31.71 -5.27
C SER A 92 -19.40 -32.26 -4.07
N PHE A 93 -18.15 -31.84 -3.90
CA PHE A 93 -17.32 -32.27 -2.78
C PHE A 93 -16.45 -31.13 -2.25
N ASN A 94 -16.21 -31.18 -0.94
CA ASN A 94 -15.23 -30.32 -0.31
C ASN A 94 -13.86 -30.93 -0.53
N ALA A 95 -12.95 -30.15 -1.11
CA ALA A 95 -11.62 -30.61 -1.42
C ALA A 95 -10.73 -30.53 -0.16
N VAL A 96 -11.03 -31.42 0.79
CA VAL A 96 -10.32 -31.65 2.05
C VAL A 96 -9.87 -33.11 2.05
N GLY A 97 -8.87 -33.44 1.24
CA GLY A 97 -8.45 -34.82 0.97
C GLY A 97 -7.10 -35.18 1.58
N LYS A 98 -7.02 -36.38 2.19
CA LYS A 98 -5.82 -36.98 2.82
C LYS A 98 -4.59 -37.14 1.90
N THR A 99 -4.75 -37.01 0.58
CA THR A 99 -3.69 -37.18 -0.42
C THR A 99 -2.91 -35.89 -0.72
N ASP A 100 -3.42 -34.73 -0.29
CA ASP A 100 -2.84 -33.44 -0.66
C ASP A 100 -1.84 -32.93 0.39
N LYS A 101 -0.68 -33.60 0.48
CA LYS A 101 0.36 -33.34 1.51
C LYS A 101 0.85 -31.90 1.52
N TYR A 102 0.87 -31.22 0.38
CA TYR A 102 1.49 -29.90 0.23
C TYR A 102 0.48 -28.75 0.29
N ASN A 103 -0.81 -28.99 0.10
CA ASN A 103 -1.82 -27.93 0.06
C ASN A 103 -1.95 -27.17 1.38
N SER A 104 -1.97 -27.86 2.53
CA SER A 104 -1.96 -27.18 3.84
C SER A 104 -0.70 -26.33 4.04
N PHE A 105 0.45 -26.79 3.56
CA PHE A 105 1.71 -26.06 3.64
C PHE A 105 1.73 -24.82 2.71
N ILE A 106 1.26 -24.98 1.46
CA ILE A 106 1.15 -23.88 0.50
C ILE A 106 0.14 -22.83 0.99
N ILE A 107 -1.02 -23.24 1.50
CA ILE A 107 -2.00 -22.32 2.12
C ILE A 107 -1.35 -21.58 3.28
N THR A 108 -0.61 -22.27 4.15
CA THR A 108 0.10 -21.64 5.27
C THR A 108 1.08 -20.57 4.78
N ILE A 109 1.86 -20.86 3.73
CA ILE A 109 2.78 -19.90 3.10
C ILE A 109 2.02 -18.72 2.51
N LEU A 110 0.89 -18.95 1.84
CA LEU A 110 0.05 -17.90 1.27
C LEU A 110 -0.48 -16.97 2.38
N VAL A 111 -0.98 -17.53 3.49
CA VAL A 111 -1.47 -16.75 4.64
C VAL A 111 -0.33 -15.93 5.26
N ILE A 112 0.84 -16.53 5.49
CA ILE A 112 2.01 -15.81 6.03
C ILE A 112 2.43 -14.68 5.08
N SER A 113 2.47 -14.95 3.77
CA SER A 113 2.82 -13.96 2.74
C SER A 113 1.84 -12.79 2.71
N PHE A 114 0.53 -13.08 2.84
CA PHE A 114 -0.52 -12.09 2.94
C PHE A 114 -0.38 -11.21 4.19
N ILE A 115 -0.15 -11.83 5.36
CA ILE A 115 0.07 -11.10 6.62
C ILE A 115 1.32 -10.22 6.52
N MET A 116 2.41 -10.73 5.95
CA MET A 116 3.63 -9.97 5.74
C MET A 116 3.40 -8.77 4.81
N PHE A 117 2.69 -8.96 3.69
CA PHE A 117 2.31 -7.89 2.78
C PHE A 117 1.50 -6.80 3.50
N LEU A 118 0.46 -7.20 4.25
CA LEU A 118 -0.36 -6.28 5.05
C LEU A 118 0.49 -5.50 6.05
N CYS A 119 1.32 -6.18 6.84
CA CYS A 119 2.17 -5.53 7.83
C CYS A 119 3.11 -4.51 7.18
N LEU A 120 3.77 -4.86 6.07
CA LEU A 120 4.68 -3.96 5.36
C LEU A 120 3.93 -2.76 4.76
N PHE A 121 2.79 -3.00 4.11
CA PHE A 121 1.97 -1.94 3.52
C PHE A 121 1.47 -0.95 4.59
N GLN A 122 0.88 -1.44 5.67
CA GLN A 122 0.35 -0.59 6.74
C GLN A 122 1.47 0.16 7.48
N THR A 123 2.61 -0.49 7.69
CA THR A 123 3.80 0.15 8.27
C THR A 123 4.31 1.27 7.37
N GLY A 124 4.34 1.06 6.06
CA GLY A 124 4.67 2.09 5.06
C GLY A 124 3.74 3.30 5.13
N GLN A 125 2.42 3.05 5.18
CA GLN A 125 1.37 4.08 5.33
C GLN A 125 1.54 4.91 6.60
N TYR A 126 1.80 4.25 7.72
CA TYR A 126 2.03 4.91 8.99
C TYR A 126 3.28 5.79 8.95
N PHE A 127 4.42 5.25 8.51
CA PHE A 127 5.68 6.01 8.47
C PHE A 127 5.62 7.19 7.51
N GLN A 128 4.92 7.07 6.37
CA GLN A 128 4.65 8.20 5.49
C GLN A 128 3.86 9.28 6.23
N SER A 129 2.74 8.92 6.86
CA SER A 129 1.87 9.86 7.56
C SER A 129 2.62 10.60 8.66
N VAL A 130 3.47 9.88 9.40
CA VAL A 130 4.36 10.42 10.43
C VAL A 130 5.41 11.37 9.85
N LYS A 131 6.14 10.94 8.81
CA LYS A 131 7.14 11.77 8.11
C LYS A 131 6.49 13.05 7.60
N ARG A 132 5.28 12.94 7.03
CA ARG A 132 4.52 14.09 6.53
C ARG A 132 4.15 15.09 7.59
N LYS A 133 3.51 14.61 8.66
CA LYS A 133 3.13 15.46 9.79
C LYS A 133 4.36 16.18 10.35
N ARG A 134 5.50 15.50 10.39
CA ARG A 134 6.74 16.06 10.93
C ARG A 134 7.33 17.16 10.06
N ILE A 135 7.41 16.98 8.74
CA ILE A 135 7.84 18.04 7.81
C ILE A 135 6.90 19.25 7.90
N GLN A 136 5.57 19.05 7.96
CA GLN A 136 4.60 20.12 8.16
C GLN A 136 4.81 20.86 9.49
N ASN A 137 5.12 20.16 10.58
CA ASN A 137 5.42 20.79 11.87
C ASN A 137 6.74 21.57 11.87
N ILE A 138 7.74 21.12 11.11
CA ILE A 138 9.00 21.84 10.94
C ILE A 138 8.76 23.12 10.13
N LEU A 139 8.00 23.02 9.03
CA LEU A 139 7.59 24.16 8.22
C LEU A 139 6.83 25.20 9.04
N ALA A 140 5.87 24.75 9.86
CA ALA A 140 5.14 25.58 10.82
C ALA A 140 6.06 26.35 11.80
N GLY A 141 7.08 25.68 12.33
CA GLY A 141 7.96 26.27 13.35
C GLY A 141 9.13 27.09 12.81
N SER A 142 9.56 26.84 11.57
CA SER A 142 10.80 27.42 11.02
C SER A 142 10.63 28.16 9.70
N MET A 143 9.48 28.05 9.04
CA MET A 143 9.26 28.47 7.65
C MET A 143 10.27 27.83 6.67
N ILE A 144 10.83 26.67 7.04
CA ILE A 144 11.76 25.90 6.21
C ILE A 144 11.07 24.60 5.79
N LEU A 145 10.90 24.41 4.49
CA LEU A 145 10.45 23.17 3.87
C LEU A 145 11.66 22.28 3.58
N ILE A 146 11.65 21.07 4.13
CA ILE A 146 12.70 20.09 3.84
C ILE A 146 12.28 19.31 2.59
N ASP A 147 13.01 19.51 1.49
CA ASP A 147 12.71 18.84 0.22
C ASP A 147 13.29 17.43 0.20
N GLY A 148 12.41 16.43 0.17
CA GLY A 148 12.79 15.03 0.22
C GLY A 148 12.81 14.39 -1.16
N GLU A 149 13.99 14.04 -1.67
CA GLU A 149 14.10 13.15 -2.84
C GLU A 149 13.39 11.80 -2.57
N LYS A 150 12.60 11.36 -3.57
CA LYS A 150 11.69 10.18 -3.58
C LYS A 150 12.39 8.81 -3.56
N LYS A 151 13.69 8.77 -3.23
CA LYS A 151 14.59 7.64 -3.56
C LYS A 151 14.27 6.37 -2.79
N ASN A 152 13.84 6.50 -1.53
CA ASN A 152 13.56 5.33 -0.68
C ASN A 152 12.10 4.86 -0.80
N GLU A 153 11.16 5.78 -1.01
CA GLU A 153 9.75 5.47 -1.23
C GLU A 153 9.57 4.66 -2.53
N LYS A 154 10.27 5.04 -3.61
CA LYS A 154 10.25 4.29 -4.87
C LYS A 154 10.71 2.84 -4.68
N LYS A 155 11.77 2.62 -3.88
CA LYS A 155 12.27 1.26 -3.58
C LYS A 155 11.27 0.43 -2.78
N VAL A 156 10.62 1.03 -1.78
CA VAL A 156 9.57 0.35 -0.99
C VAL A 156 8.37 -0.01 -1.87
N ASN A 157 7.97 0.87 -2.80
CA ASN A 157 6.86 0.58 -3.70
C ASN A 157 7.18 -0.51 -4.71
N ILE A 158 8.41 -0.52 -5.27
CA ILE A 158 8.87 -1.62 -6.12
C ILE A 158 8.87 -2.93 -5.33
N LEU A 159 9.34 -2.92 -4.09
CA LEU A 159 9.32 -4.10 -3.21
C LEU A 159 7.88 -4.60 -2.97
N LEU A 160 6.96 -3.71 -2.61
CA LEU A 160 5.55 -4.06 -2.40
C LEU A 160 4.89 -4.61 -3.66
N PHE A 161 5.20 -4.03 -4.83
CA PHE A 161 4.73 -4.52 -6.12
C PHE A 161 5.23 -5.93 -6.41
N ILE A 162 6.54 -6.19 -6.23
CA ILE A 162 7.13 -7.52 -6.43
C ILE A 162 6.49 -8.55 -5.49
N ILE A 163 6.34 -8.21 -4.20
CA ILE A 163 5.69 -9.11 -3.21
C ILE A 163 4.25 -9.41 -3.63
N ALA A 164 3.49 -8.41 -4.05
CA ALA A 164 2.12 -8.59 -4.52
C ALA A 164 2.06 -9.50 -5.75
N THR A 165 2.95 -9.30 -6.73
CA THR A 165 3.05 -10.16 -7.93
C THR A 165 3.40 -11.60 -7.56
N CYS A 166 4.39 -11.81 -6.69
CA CYS A 166 4.77 -13.15 -6.22
C CYS A 166 3.63 -13.84 -5.47
N PHE A 167 2.87 -13.10 -4.65
CA PHE A 167 1.70 -13.61 -3.95
C PHE A 167 0.61 -14.07 -4.91
N ILE A 168 0.29 -13.27 -5.93
CA ILE A 168 -0.68 -13.61 -6.98
C ILE A 168 -0.23 -14.86 -7.74
N PHE A 169 1.03 -14.91 -8.16
CA PHE A 169 1.57 -16.06 -8.87
C PHE A 169 1.52 -17.33 -8.02
N SER A 170 1.82 -17.23 -6.73
CA SER A 170 1.72 -18.34 -5.78
C SER A 170 0.29 -18.86 -5.64
N LYS A 171 -0.72 -17.98 -5.66
CA LYS A 171 -2.14 -18.39 -5.68
C LYS A 171 -2.54 -19.10 -6.95
N VAL A 172 -2.05 -18.62 -8.10
CA VAL A 172 -2.30 -19.28 -9.39
C VAL A 172 -1.68 -20.68 -9.39
N MET A 173 -0.42 -20.81 -8.94
CA MET A 173 0.25 -22.12 -8.84
C MET A 173 -0.44 -23.07 -7.86
N TRP A 174 -0.88 -22.56 -6.71
CA TRP A 174 -1.68 -23.32 -5.75
C TRP A 174 -2.97 -23.87 -6.38
N LEU A 175 -3.69 -23.03 -7.14
CA LEU A 175 -4.89 -23.43 -7.83
C LEU A 175 -4.62 -24.47 -8.91
N LEU A 176 -3.57 -24.28 -9.73
CA LEU A 176 -3.18 -25.22 -10.78
C LEU A 176 -2.92 -26.62 -10.19
N ASN A 177 -2.14 -26.68 -9.11
CA ASN A 177 -1.87 -27.92 -8.40
C ASN A 177 -3.16 -28.58 -7.87
N ARG A 178 -4.10 -27.80 -7.32
CA ARG A 178 -5.39 -28.35 -6.89
C ARG A 178 -6.22 -28.88 -8.06
N PHE A 179 -6.27 -28.15 -9.17
CA PHE A 179 -7.03 -28.58 -10.34
C PHE A 179 -6.47 -29.88 -10.93
N GLU A 180 -5.15 -30.08 -10.88
CA GLU A 180 -4.49 -31.33 -11.26
C GLU A 180 -4.81 -32.47 -10.27
N VAL A 181 -4.70 -32.22 -8.95
CA VAL A 181 -4.94 -33.25 -7.91
C VAL A 181 -6.40 -33.68 -7.84
N TYR A 182 -7.35 -32.76 -7.98
CA TYR A 182 -8.77 -33.07 -7.88
C TYR A 182 -9.41 -33.41 -9.24
N GLY A 183 -8.77 -33.06 -10.35
CA GLY A 183 -9.27 -33.32 -11.70
C GLY A 183 -9.18 -34.79 -12.13
N GLU A 184 -8.57 -35.64 -11.31
CA GLU A 184 -8.41 -37.07 -11.57
C GLU A 184 -8.87 -37.86 -10.34
N ILE A 185 -9.67 -38.93 -10.55
CA ILE A 185 -10.12 -39.82 -9.48
C ILE A 185 -9.97 -41.28 -9.90
N GLU A 186 -9.36 -42.09 -9.04
CA GLU A 186 -9.25 -43.53 -9.25
C GLU A 186 -10.41 -44.26 -8.57
N CYS A 187 -11.19 -44.98 -9.38
CA CYS A 187 -12.35 -45.73 -8.91
C CYS A 187 -12.27 -47.16 -9.40
N SER A 188 -12.18 -48.11 -8.46
CA SER A 188 -12.08 -49.55 -8.74
C SER A 188 -10.92 -49.92 -9.69
N GLY A 189 -9.77 -49.26 -9.55
CA GLY A 189 -8.57 -49.50 -10.37
C GLY A 189 -8.60 -48.85 -11.76
N ASN A 190 -9.65 -48.08 -12.08
CA ASN A 190 -9.73 -47.29 -13.31
C ASN A 190 -9.64 -45.80 -13.00
N LEU A 191 -8.91 -45.08 -13.84
CA LEU A 191 -8.76 -43.63 -13.72
C LEU A 191 -9.87 -42.91 -14.49
N TYR A 192 -10.52 -41.96 -13.82
CA TYR A 192 -11.52 -41.06 -14.39
C TYR A 192 -11.04 -39.62 -14.30
N TYR A 193 -11.23 -38.86 -15.36
CA TYR A 193 -10.96 -37.42 -15.39
C TYR A 193 -12.26 -36.65 -15.17
N LEU A 194 -12.22 -35.62 -14.34
CA LEU A 194 -13.37 -34.80 -13.96
C LEU A 194 -13.32 -33.44 -14.66
N GLU A 195 -14.46 -33.05 -15.24
CA GLU A 195 -14.72 -31.68 -15.68
C GLU A 195 -15.45 -30.92 -14.57
N PHE A 196 -14.98 -29.72 -14.24
CA PHE A 196 -15.56 -28.90 -13.18
C PHE A 196 -16.45 -27.78 -13.72
N GLU A 197 -17.51 -27.45 -12.99
CA GLU A 197 -18.47 -26.38 -13.30
C GLU A 197 -17.79 -25.04 -13.64
N LYS A 198 -16.72 -24.73 -12.92
CA LYS A 198 -15.85 -23.59 -13.20
C LYS A 198 -14.59 -24.09 -13.88
N SER A 199 -14.38 -23.61 -15.11
CA SER A 199 -13.12 -23.85 -15.82
C SER A 199 -11.94 -23.25 -15.06
N LEU A 200 -10.77 -23.85 -15.24
CA LEU A 200 -9.51 -23.33 -14.70
C LEU A 200 -9.29 -21.85 -15.10
N PHE A 201 -9.67 -21.48 -16.33
CA PHE A 201 -9.61 -20.10 -16.81
C PHE A 201 -10.50 -19.15 -16.00
N SER A 202 -11.73 -19.56 -15.69
CA SER A 202 -12.66 -18.76 -14.88
C SER A 202 -12.11 -18.53 -13.48
N TYR A 203 -11.52 -19.56 -12.88
CA TYR A 203 -10.86 -19.47 -11.58
C TYR A 203 -9.62 -18.56 -11.59
N ILE A 204 -8.71 -18.71 -12.58
CA ILE A 204 -7.54 -17.83 -12.73
C ILE A 204 -7.98 -16.36 -12.93
N SER A 205 -9.01 -16.13 -13.75
CA SER A 205 -9.57 -14.80 -13.97
C SER A 205 -10.12 -14.20 -12.66
N GLY A 206 -10.78 -15.02 -11.84
CA GLY A 206 -11.23 -14.64 -10.50
C GLY A 206 -10.08 -14.29 -9.55
N ILE A 207 -8.96 -15.02 -9.59
CA ILE A 207 -7.74 -14.68 -8.82
C ILE A 207 -7.21 -13.31 -9.25
N ILE A 208 -7.08 -13.08 -10.56
CA ILE A 208 -6.52 -11.83 -11.09
C ILE A 208 -7.42 -10.64 -10.73
N MET A 209 -8.73 -10.74 -10.96
CA MET A 209 -9.68 -9.67 -10.62
C MET A 209 -9.74 -9.42 -9.11
N GLY A 210 -9.78 -10.46 -8.28
CA GLY A 210 -9.77 -10.35 -6.83
C GLY A 210 -8.46 -9.81 -6.25
N SER A 211 -7.36 -9.95 -6.98
CA SER A 211 -6.02 -9.53 -6.53
C SER A 211 -5.54 -8.20 -7.12
N ILE A 212 -6.29 -7.59 -8.05
CA ILE A 212 -5.91 -6.33 -8.69
C ILE A 212 -5.75 -5.20 -7.67
N GLY A 213 -6.51 -5.25 -6.57
CA GLY A 213 -6.40 -4.32 -5.45
C GLY A 213 -5.01 -4.32 -4.80
N TYR A 214 -4.31 -5.46 -4.77
CA TYR A 214 -2.94 -5.56 -4.23
C TYR A 214 -1.89 -4.89 -5.11
N ILE A 215 -2.19 -4.75 -6.41
CA ILE A 215 -1.33 -4.06 -7.38
C ILE A 215 -1.65 -2.56 -7.39
N ILE A 216 -2.94 -2.20 -7.36
CA ILE A 216 -3.41 -0.81 -7.41
C ILE A 216 -3.06 -0.06 -6.13
N MET A 217 -3.17 -0.69 -4.95
CA MET A 217 -2.93 -0.02 -3.67
C MET A 217 -1.52 0.58 -3.52
N PRO A 218 -0.43 -0.14 -3.84
CA PRO A 218 0.93 0.43 -3.90
C PRO A 218 1.07 1.60 -4.90
N ILE A 219 0.31 1.58 -5.99
CA ILE A 219 0.32 2.65 -7.01
C ILE A 219 -0.40 3.90 -6.49
N ILE A 220 -1.59 3.74 -5.90
CA ILE A 220 -2.32 4.84 -5.25
C ILE A 220 -1.46 5.45 -4.14
N PHE A 221 -0.75 4.63 -3.39
CA PHE A 221 0.20 5.07 -2.38
C PHE A 221 1.34 5.93 -2.94
N LEU A 222 1.89 5.57 -4.12
CA LEU A 222 2.89 6.37 -4.82
C LEU A 222 2.31 7.73 -5.27
N ILE A 223 1.08 7.74 -5.78
CA ILE A 223 0.40 8.96 -6.24
C ILE A 223 0.09 9.90 -5.07
N GLY A 224 -0.41 9.38 -3.94
CA GLY A 224 -0.64 10.18 -2.73
C GLY A 224 0.65 10.80 -2.15
N TRP A 225 1.80 10.17 -2.40
CA TRP A 225 3.12 10.68 -2.04
C TRP A 225 3.60 11.84 -2.91
N LEU A 226 3.36 11.77 -4.22
CA LEU A 226 3.75 12.82 -5.19
C LEU A 226 3.10 14.17 -4.86
N ASN A 227 1.96 14.11 -4.18
CA ASN A 227 1.11 15.25 -3.82
C ASN A 227 1.33 15.76 -2.39
N TYR A 228 2.57 15.65 -1.87
CA TYR A 228 2.92 16.17 -0.54
C TYR A 228 2.52 17.65 -0.37
N LEU A 229 2.85 18.46 -1.38
CA LEU A 229 2.51 19.87 -1.48
C LEU A 229 1.07 20.11 -1.97
N SER A 230 0.41 19.16 -2.65
CA SER A 230 -0.96 19.38 -3.13
C SER A 230 -2.00 19.42 -2.01
N GLU A 231 -1.77 18.74 -0.87
CA GLU A 231 -2.65 18.90 0.31
C GLU A 231 -2.44 20.22 1.04
N LEU A 232 -1.28 20.84 0.86
CA LEU A 232 -1.13 22.27 1.07
C LEU A 232 -1.71 22.93 -0.17
N GLU A 233 -3.04 22.88 -0.33
CA GLU A 233 -3.70 23.57 -1.44
C GLU A 233 -3.39 25.06 -1.31
N PHE A 234 -2.29 25.51 -1.94
CA PHE A 234 -1.82 26.89 -1.86
C PHE A 234 -2.92 27.84 -2.35
N LYS A 235 -3.80 27.38 -3.25
CA LYS A 235 -5.02 28.08 -3.68
C LYS A 235 -6.03 28.31 -2.55
N LYS A 236 -6.25 27.34 -1.65
CA LYS A 236 -7.07 27.53 -0.43
C LYS A 236 -6.33 28.30 0.65
N LEU A 237 -5.01 28.18 0.70
CA LEU A 237 -4.15 28.95 1.61
C LEU A 237 -4.26 30.45 1.26
N THR A 238 -4.13 30.82 -0.01
CA THR A 238 -4.25 32.21 -0.50
C THR A 238 -5.64 32.81 -0.29
N GLN A 239 -6.70 31.99 -0.25
CA GLN A 239 -8.07 32.43 0.01
C GLN A 239 -8.36 32.72 1.50
N ASN A 240 -7.57 32.14 2.42
CA ASN A 240 -7.80 32.24 3.86
C ASN A 240 -6.73 33.06 4.60
N LEU A 241 -5.70 33.55 3.89
CA LEU A 241 -4.64 34.38 4.43
C LEU A 241 -4.88 35.86 4.11
N SER A 242 -4.58 36.74 5.05
CA SER A 242 -4.56 38.18 4.78
C SER A 242 -3.53 38.52 3.69
N LYS A 243 -3.68 39.68 3.02
CA LYS A 243 -2.70 40.16 2.01
C LYS A 243 -1.26 40.24 2.56
N ILE A 244 -1.11 40.60 3.84
CA ILE A 244 0.16 40.66 4.56
C ILE A 244 0.72 39.24 4.82
N SER A 245 -0.16 38.28 5.08
CA SER A 245 0.19 36.87 5.25
C SER A 245 0.61 36.21 3.93
N LEU A 246 0.08 36.68 2.80
CA LEU A 246 0.48 36.23 1.46
C LEU A 246 1.90 36.65 1.10
N GLU A 247 2.33 37.86 1.47
CA GLU A 247 3.70 38.35 1.24
C GLU A 247 4.74 37.51 2.01
N LYS A 248 4.37 36.97 3.17
CA LYS A 248 5.24 36.11 3.99
C LYS A 248 5.37 34.67 3.49
N LEU A 249 4.55 34.23 2.53
CA LEU A 249 4.82 32.96 1.83
C LEU A 249 6.14 33.01 1.04
N ASN A 250 6.54 34.21 0.60
CA ASN A 250 7.81 34.42 -0.09
C ASN A 250 9.01 34.31 0.85
N GLU A 251 8.78 34.26 2.17
CA GLU A 251 9.80 34.02 3.20
C GLU A 251 9.94 32.53 3.56
N ILE A 252 9.24 31.62 2.86
CA ILE A 252 9.45 30.19 3.00
C ILE A 252 10.70 29.78 2.21
N TYR A 253 11.58 29.06 2.89
CA TYR A 253 12.82 28.55 2.31
C TYR A 253 12.75 27.03 2.13
N VAL A 254 13.38 26.53 1.09
CA VAL A 254 13.56 25.12 0.79
C VAL A 254 14.97 24.72 1.20
N PHE A 255 15.09 23.62 1.95
CA PHE A 255 16.35 23.05 2.37
C PHE A 255 16.46 21.61 1.90
N ASP A 256 17.57 21.30 1.21
CA ASP A 256 17.83 19.98 0.66
C ASP A 256 17.90 18.90 1.77
N ASN A 257 17.26 17.75 1.55
CA ASN A 257 17.23 16.68 2.54
C ASN A 257 18.60 16.01 2.77
N GLU A 258 19.51 15.96 1.79
CA GLU A 258 20.86 15.43 2.05
C GLU A 258 21.64 16.36 2.98
N LYS A 259 21.59 17.68 2.73
CA LYS A 259 22.15 18.70 3.61
C LYS A 259 21.52 18.66 5.00
N TYR A 260 20.20 18.54 5.08
CA TYR A 260 19.47 18.33 6.34
C TYR A 260 19.99 17.14 7.13
N ASN A 261 20.10 15.97 6.50
CA ASN A 261 20.55 14.77 7.19
C ASN A 261 22.00 14.90 7.69
N LYS A 262 22.87 15.58 6.92
CA LYS A 262 24.25 15.88 7.34
C LYS A 262 24.26 16.81 8.56
N LEU A 263 23.55 17.93 8.49
CA LEU A 263 23.43 18.94 9.57
C LEU A 263 22.94 18.30 10.87
N ILE A 264 21.78 17.63 10.81
CA ILE A 264 21.16 16.99 11.97
C ILE A 264 22.09 15.95 12.61
N LYS A 265 22.71 15.11 11.78
CA LYS A 265 23.64 14.08 12.26
C LYS A 265 24.88 14.69 12.92
N SER A 266 25.45 15.76 12.36
CA SER A 266 26.60 16.44 12.97
C SER A 266 26.23 17.14 14.28
N THR A 267 25.10 17.84 14.31
CA THR A 267 24.69 18.63 15.47
C THR A 267 24.28 17.75 16.64
N LEU A 268 23.49 16.70 16.40
CA LEU A 268 23.06 15.78 17.45
C LEU A 268 24.22 14.94 18.02
N LYS A 269 25.21 14.59 17.19
CA LYS A 269 26.45 13.94 17.66
C LYS A 269 27.25 14.83 18.61
N LYS A 270 27.38 16.12 18.29
CA LYS A 270 28.07 17.09 19.14
C LYS A 270 27.29 17.38 20.43
N ARG A 271 25.96 17.48 20.34
CA ARG A 271 25.07 17.79 21.47
C ARG A 271 24.90 16.61 22.44
N TYR A 272 24.96 15.37 21.95
CA TYR A 272 24.79 14.15 22.76
C TYR A 272 25.98 13.18 22.62
N PRO A 273 27.20 13.57 23.02
CA PRO A 273 28.41 12.75 22.82
C PRO A 273 28.43 11.49 23.71
N LYS A 274 27.68 11.50 24.82
CA LYS A 274 27.60 10.39 25.79
C LYS A 274 26.49 9.38 25.47
N ASP A 275 25.65 9.64 24.46
CA ASP A 275 24.57 8.71 24.09
C ASP A 275 25.14 7.47 23.37
N SER A 276 24.52 6.30 23.63
CA SER A 276 24.89 5.07 22.94
C SER A 276 24.65 5.16 21.43
N LYS A 277 25.36 4.34 20.63
CA LYS A 277 25.22 4.32 19.16
C LYS A 277 23.78 4.12 18.69
N THR A 278 23.01 3.28 19.37
CA THR A 278 21.60 3.00 19.06
C THR A 278 20.70 4.19 19.39
N LYS A 279 20.88 4.82 20.55
CA LYS A 279 20.13 6.02 20.94
C LYS A 279 20.42 7.19 20.01
N LEU A 280 21.69 7.37 19.65
CA LEU A 280 22.13 8.37 18.70
C LEU A 280 21.57 8.11 17.28
N TYR A 281 21.55 6.85 16.83
CA TYR A 281 20.92 6.47 15.55
C TYR A 281 19.45 6.86 15.53
N MET A 282 18.69 6.56 16.59
CA MET A 282 17.28 6.95 16.66
C MET A 282 17.10 8.47 16.67
N LYS A 283 17.95 9.22 17.38
CA LYS A 283 17.94 10.70 17.38
C LYS A 283 18.25 11.29 15.99
N CYS A 284 19.24 10.76 15.29
CA CYS A 284 19.64 11.28 13.97
C CYS A 284 18.61 10.99 12.87
N ASN A 285 17.82 9.92 12.98
CA ASN A 285 16.80 9.56 12.01
C ASN A 285 15.46 10.24 12.33
N THR A 286 15.46 11.57 12.24
CA THR A 286 14.35 12.44 12.68
C THR A 286 13.03 12.15 11.96
N PHE A 287 13.03 11.76 10.69
CA PHE A 287 11.78 11.42 10.00
C PHE A 287 11.24 10.02 10.31
N LYS A 288 12.04 9.15 10.96
CA LYS A 288 11.65 7.78 11.33
C LYS A 288 11.30 7.64 12.80
N PHE A 289 11.97 8.39 13.68
CA PHE A 289 11.79 8.28 15.12
C PHE A 289 11.53 9.62 15.80
N TRP A 290 10.71 9.60 16.85
CA TRP A 290 10.35 10.76 17.67
C TRP A 290 11.35 11.07 18.80
N LYS A 291 12.58 10.55 18.74
CA LYS A 291 13.59 10.74 19.81
C LYS A 291 14.18 12.15 19.87
N THR A 292 14.27 12.83 18.73
CA THR A 292 14.56 14.26 18.65
C THR A 292 13.21 14.99 18.58
N THR A 293 13.03 16.09 19.29
CA THR A 293 11.74 16.82 19.24
C THR A 293 11.67 17.70 17.99
N THR A 294 10.46 18.13 17.61
CA THR A 294 10.33 19.10 16.52
C THR A 294 10.93 20.46 16.89
N SER A 295 10.79 20.88 18.14
CA SER A 295 11.39 22.13 18.64
C SER A 295 12.90 22.13 18.50
N GLU A 296 13.56 21.02 18.85
CA GLU A 296 15.01 20.87 18.70
C GLU A 296 15.44 20.92 17.23
N ILE A 297 14.67 20.32 16.32
CA ILE A 297 14.97 20.39 14.89
C ILE A 297 14.82 21.84 14.37
N VAL A 298 13.76 22.52 14.77
CA VAL A 298 13.50 23.91 14.40
C VAL A 298 14.63 24.82 14.90
N GLU A 299 15.07 24.64 16.14
CA GLU A 299 16.20 25.36 16.73
C GLU A 299 17.47 25.16 15.89
N ILE A 300 17.84 23.90 15.58
CA ILE A 300 19.02 23.58 14.78
C ILE A 300 18.94 24.24 13.39
N LEU A 301 17.77 24.21 12.75
CA LEU A 301 17.58 24.78 11.42
C LEU A 301 17.67 26.30 11.41
N LEU A 302 17.07 26.97 12.39
CA LEU A 302 17.12 28.43 12.49
C LEU A 302 18.55 28.91 12.77
N LEU A 303 19.26 28.26 13.69
CA LEU A 303 20.68 28.55 13.95
C LEU A 303 21.58 28.31 12.73
N HIS A 304 21.33 27.26 11.96
CA HIS A 304 22.08 27.01 10.72
C HIS A 304 21.77 28.06 9.66
N LYS A 305 20.52 28.50 9.55
CA LYS A 305 20.11 29.56 8.62
C LYS A 305 20.78 30.89 8.91
N GLU A 306 20.99 31.24 10.18
CA GLU A 306 21.72 32.45 10.58
C GLU A 306 23.18 32.45 10.10
N SER A 307 23.80 31.27 10.00
CA SER A 307 25.22 31.14 9.62
C SER A 307 25.46 30.76 8.16
N SER A 308 24.48 30.16 7.48
CA SER A 308 24.63 29.59 6.13
C SER A 308 23.39 29.85 5.26
N ILE A 309 22.98 31.11 5.12
CA ILE A 309 21.74 31.48 4.43
C ILE A 309 21.69 31.06 2.95
N GLU A 310 22.85 31.01 2.28
CA GLU A 310 23.05 30.58 0.89
C GLU A 310 22.52 29.16 0.61
N GLU A 311 22.46 28.30 1.64
CA GLU A 311 21.99 26.92 1.49
C GLU A 311 20.46 26.80 1.46
N PHE A 312 19.75 27.88 1.79
CA PHE A 312 18.30 27.95 1.87
C PHE A 312 17.75 28.68 0.65
N VAL A 313 17.10 27.93 -0.25
CA VAL A 313 16.57 28.49 -1.50
C VAL A 313 15.14 29.01 -1.26
N PRO A 314 14.80 30.26 -1.57
CA PRO A 314 13.41 30.72 -1.43
C PRO A 314 12.48 29.88 -2.33
N ILE A 315 11.28 29.57 -1.83
CA ILE A 315 10.32 28.71 -2.55
C ILE A 315 9.85 29.33 -3.88
N GLN A 316 9.92 30.66 -4.00
CA GLN A 316 9.80 31.38 -5.26
C GLN A 316 11.20 31.82 -5.71
N THR A 317 11.76 31.16 -6.72
CA THR A 317 12.88 31.71 -7.47
C THR A 317 12.42 33.02 -8.13
N LYS A 318 13.22 34.09 -7.99
CA LYS A 318 13.04 35.40 -8.65
C LYS A 318 13.11 35.25 -10.19
N ASP A 319 12.12 34.62 -10.79
CA ASP A 319 11.87 34.63 -12.23
C ASP A 319 10.37 34.70 -12.44
N SER A 320 9.79 35.78 -11.94
CA SER A 320 8.55 36.29 -12.51
C SER A 320 8.50 37.78 -12.26
N LYS A 321 8.69 38.56 -13.32
CA LYS A 321 8.15 39.93 -13.40
C LYS A 321 6.62 39.83 -13.26
N VAL A 322 6.12 39.63 -12.05
CA VAL A 322 4.73 39.88 -11.72
C VAL A 322 4.71 41.29 -11.17
N SER A 323 4.67 42.24 -12.10
CA SER A 323 4.12 43.55 -11.78
C SER A 323 2.68 43.30 -11.32
N PHE A 324 2.42 43.52 -10.03
CA PHE A 324 1.05 43.69 -9.55
C PHE A 324 0.52 44.99 -10.17
N SER A 325 -0.02 44.92 -11.39
CA SER A 325 -0.82 46.01 -11.93
C SER A 325 -2.08 46.11 -11.08
N SER A 326 -2.27 47.27 -10.47
CA SER A 326 -3.33 47.60 -9.52
C SER A 326 -4.69 47.77 -10.19
N ASP A 327 -5.07 46.89 -11.12
CA ASP A 327 -6.40 46.91 -11.71
C ASP A 327 -7.15 45.64 -11.36
N GLY A 328 -8.30 45.84 -10.71
CA GLY A 328 -9.17 44.81 -10.19
C GLY A 328 -9.69 43.91 -11.29
N GLY A 329 -9.11 42.72 -11.39
CA GLY A 329 -9.61 41.66 -12.26
C GLY A 329 -8.52 40.71 -12.71
N MET A 330 -8.01 39.86 -11.81
CA MET A 330 -7.08 38.81 -12.21
C MET A 330 -7.62 37.41 -11.88
N ASN A 331 -8.29 36.89 -12.90
CA ASN A 331 -8.69 35.50 -13.12
C ASN A 331 -7.53 34.52 -12.87
N ASP A 332 -7.75 33.59 -11.93
CA ASP A 332 -7.72 32.12 -12.02
C ASP A 332 -6.70 31.34 -12.88
N LYS A 333 -5.84 31.94 -13.71
CA LYS A 333 -5.02 31.22 -14.70
C LYS A 333 -3.52 31.11 -14.40
N LEU A 334 -2.98 31.83 -13.42
CA LEU A 334 -1.53 31.83 -13.16
C LEU A 334 -1.03 30.74 -12.20
N ILE A 335 -1.93 30.15 -11.40
CA ILE A 335 -1.53 29.10 -10.42
C ILE A 335 -1.50 27.69 -11.04
N GLN A 336 -2.11 27.50 -12.22
CA GLN A 336 -2.22 26.18 -12.86
C GLN A 336 -0.95 25.70 -13.58
N ASN A 337 -0.05 26.60 -13.99
CA ASN A 337 1.05 26.23 -14.90
C ASN A 337 2.40 25.93 -14.23
N GLN A 338 2.50 25.98 -12.89
CA GLN A 338 3.74 25.63 -12.17
C GLN A 338 3.68 24.29 -11.44
N TYR A 339 2.53 23.60 -11.43
CA TYR A 339 2.33 22.40 -10.61
C TYR A 339 1.50 21.29 -11.29
N LEU A 340 1.55 21.18 -12.62
CA LEU A 340 1.11 19.97 -13.34
C LEU A 340 2.28 19.02 -13.55
#